data_AF-A0A0G1RFW3-F1
#
_entry.id   AF-A0A0G1RFW3-F1
#
_cell.length_a   1.000
_cell.length_b   1.000
_cell.length_c   1.000
_cell.angle_alpha   90.00
_cell.angle_beta   90.00
_cell.angle_gamma   90.00
#
_symmetry.space_group_name_H-M   'P 1'
#
loop_
_entity.id
_entity.type
_entity.pdbx_description
1 polymer ?
#
loop_
_entity_poly.entity_id
_entity_poly.type
_entity_poly.pdbx_seq_one_letter_code
_entity_poly.pdbx_strand_id
1 'polypeptide(L)'
;MRRYYAYITFANYKPNVKIANTMVKGLETVRAADLPLPQDAQLLSSDNQIFGRTLSIKTTLTGDDSQKFYRNILLSKGWKIESEGNIGIFANTKYKKGDDTIAITTSPQANSEYTIVTITLRGN
;
A
#
# COMPACT_ATOMS: atom_id res chain seq x y z
N MET A 1 20.12 -49.82 -8.35
CA MET A 1 20.57 -48.87 -7.30
C MET A 1 20.41 -47.45 -7.81
N ARG A 2 19.71 -46.58 -7.05
CA ARG A 2 19.96 -45.13 -6.77
C ARG A 2 20.36 -44.22 -7.95
N ARG A 3 19.81 -43.02 -8.19
CA ARG A 3 19.04 -42.03 -7.39
C ARG A 3 18.46 -40.96 -8.35
N TYR A 4 17.33 -40.38 -7.97
CA TYR A 4 16.74 -39.16 -8.54
C TYR A 4 17.62 -37.93 -8.28
N TYR A 5 17.71 -37.00 -9.24
CA TYR A 5 17.82 -35.56 -8.98
C TYR A 5 17.13 -34.78 -10.10
N ALA A 6 15.92 -34.28 -9.83
CA ALA A 6 15.23 -33.31 -10.67
C ALA A 6 15.90 -31.94 -10.48
N TYR A 7 16.69 -31.50 -11.46
CA TYR A 7 17.19 -30.13 -11.53
C TYR A 7 16.18 -29.30 -12.34
N ILE A 8 15.23 -28.66 -11.64
CA ILE A 8 14.41 -27.61 -12.25
C ILE A 8 15.26 -26.34 -12.26
N THR A 9 15.96 -26.10 -13.37
CA THR A 9 16.73 -24.88 -13.61
C THR A 9 15.78 -23.70 -13.88
N PHE A 10 15.66 -22.77 -12.93
CA PHE A 10 15.04 -21.46 -13.11
C PHE A 10 15.97 -20.46 -13.85
N ALA A 11 16.72 -20.93 -14.84
CA ALA A 11 17.82 -20.15 -15.43
C ALA A 11 17.36 -19.07 -16.45
N ASN A 12 16.07 -19.04 -16.85
CA ASN A 12 15.60 -18.15 -17.93
C ASN A 12 14.36 -17.32 -17.59
N TYR A 13 14.08 -17.06 -16.31
CA TYR A 13 13.05 -16.08 -15.96
C TYR A 13 13.62 -14.66 -15.97
N LYS A 14 13.44 -13.95 -17.09
CA LYS A 14 13.63 -12.49 -17.17
C LYS A 14 12.25 -11.85 -17.33
N PRO A 15 11.64 -11.28 -16.27
CA PRO A 15 10.40 -10.55 -16.44
C PRO A 15 10.71 -9.26 -17.20
N ASN A 16 10.40 -9.23 -18.50
CA ASN A 16 10.52 -8.04 -19.33
C ASN A 16 9.28 -7.16 -19.09
N VAL A 17 9.26 -6.45 -17.97
CA VAL A 17 8.19 -5.52 -17.63
C VAL A 17 8.59 -4.13 -18.12
N LYS A 18 8.39 -3.87 -19.42
CA LYS A 18 8.25 -2.49 -19.91
C LYS A 18 6.79 -2.08 -19.78
N ILE A 19 6.34 -1.82 -18.56
CA ILE A 19 5.08 -1.08 -18.36
C ILE A 19 5.45 0.40 -18.48
N ALA A 20 5.47 0.87 -19.72
CA ALA A 20 5.31 2.28 -20.00
C ALA A 20 3.85 2.64 -19.68
N ASN A 21 3.56 2.96 -18.42
CA ASN A 21 2.30 3.60 -18.08
C ASN A 21 2.39 5.07 -18.49
N THR A 22 2.15 5.29 -19.78
CA THR A 22 1.60 6.54 -20.27
C THR A 22 0.43 6.89 -19.35
N MET A 23 0.56 8.01 -18.63
CA MET A 23 -0.52 8.58 -17.82
C MET A 23 -1.75 8.76 -18.70
N VAL A 24 -2.69 7.81 -18.64
CA VAL A 24 -4.03 8.01 -19.20
C VAL A 24 -4.76 8.91 -18.20
N LYS A 25 -4.77 10.21 -18.50
CA LYS A 25 -5.79 11.13 -17.99
C LYS A 25 -7.16 10.48 -18.25
N GLY A 26 -7.83 10.05 -17.19
CA GLY A 26 -9.22 9.56 -17.30
C GLY A 26 -9.50 8.13 -16.81
N LEU A 27 -8.73 7.58 -15.86
CA LEU A 27 -9.19 6.38 -15.16
C LEU A 27 -10.04 6.77 -13.94
N GLU A 28 -11.34 6.96 -14.16
CA GLU A 28 -12.35 6.87 -13.10
C GLU A 28 -12.35 5.46 -12.51
N THR A 29 -11.43 5.14 -11.60
CA THR A 29 -11.55 3.95 -10.75
C THR A 29 -12.27 4.34 -9.47
N VAL A 30 -13.59 4.26 -9.57
CA VAL A 30 -14.58 4.29 -8.50
C VAL A 30 -14.05 3.65 -7.20
N ARG A 31 -14.05 4.49 -6.14
CA ARG A 31 -14.15 4.25 -4.69
C ARG A 31 -13.15 3.26 -4.04
N ALA A 32 -11.92 3.72 -3.82
CA ALA A 32 -11.22 3.40 -2.57
C ALA A 32 -11.75 4.42 -1.56
N ALA A 33 -12.63 4.01 -0.64
CA ALA A 33 -13.40 4.86 0.27
C ALA A 33 -12.78 6.25 0.54
N ASP A 34 -13.21 7.30 -0.17
CA ASP A 34 -12.98 8.75 0.03
C ASP A 34 -11.76 9.21 0.86
N LEU A 35 -10.61 8.53 0.75
CA LEU A 35 -9.41 8.92 1.48
C LEU A 35 -8.62 9.89 0.61
N PRO A 36 -8.37 11.12 1.10
CA PRO A 36 -7.48 12.05 0.43
C PRO A 36 -6.13 11.40 0.21
N LEU A 37 -5.52 11.69 -0.93
CA LEU A 37 -4.13 11.35 -1.19
C LEU A 37 -3.25 12.59 -0.97
N PRO A 38 -1.98 12.42 -0.58
CA PRO A 38 -0.99 13.49 -0.63
C PRO A 38 -0.94 14.15 -2.01
N GLN A 39 -0.63 15.45 -2.07
CA GLN A 39 -0.67 16.24 -3.30
C GLN A 39 0.24 15.68 -4.41
N ASP A 40 1.37 15.10 -4.01
CA ASP A 40 2.40 14.54 -4.87
C ASP A 40 2.28 13.01 -5.02
N ALA A 41 1.16 12.43 -4.55
CA ALA A 41 0.97 11.00 -4.56
C ALA A 41 0.96 10.44 -5.98
N GLN A 42 1.82 9.46 -6.22
CA GLN A 42 1.85 8.67 -7.44
C GLN A 42 1.35 7.26 -7.15
N LEU A 43 0.32 6.82 -7.87
CA LEU A 43 -0.19 5.45 -7.75
C LEU A 43 0.87 4.44 -8.22
N LEU A 44 1.17 3.45 -7.37
CA LEU A 44 2.03 2.32 -7.71
C LEU A 44 1.22 1.08 -8.08
N SER A 45 0.22 0.75 -7.24
CA SER A 45 -0.65 -0.40 -7.46
C SER A 45 -1.99 -0.23 -6.77
N SER A 46 -3.02 -0.88 -7.31
CA SER A 46 -4.33 -1.03 -6.68
C SER A 46 -4.82 -2.44 -6.94
N ASP A 47 -5.21 -3.13 -5.88
CA ASP A 47 -5.77 -4.49 -5.93
C ASP A 47 -7.13 -4.51 -5.24
N ASN A 48 -8.13 -5.10 -5.91
CA ASN A 48 -9.48 -5.26 -5.39
C ASN A 48 -9.68 -6.72 -5.02
N GLN A 49 -9.95 -6.97 -3.74
CA GLN A 49 -10.21 -8.29 -3.19
C GLN A 49 -11.68 -8.42 -2.82
N ILE A 50 -12.15 -9.66 -2.67
CA ILE A 50 -13.57 -9.95 -2.38
C ILE A 50 -14.05 -9.24 -1.10
N PHE A 51 -13.17 -9.09 -0.10
CA PHE A 51 -13.47 -8.50 1.21
C PHE A 51 -12.68 -7.22 1.50
N GLY A 52 -12.22 -6.53 0.46
CA GLY A 52 -11.39 -5.34 0.67
C GLY A 52 -10.66 -4.83 -0.55
N ARG A 53 -9.82 -3.82 -0.32
CA ARG A 53 -9.00 -3.20 -1.35
C ARG A 53 -7.65 -2.81 -0.76
N THR A 54 -6.59 -3.03 -1.51
CA THR A 54 -5.26 -2.54 -1.16
C THR A 54 -4.81 -1.53 -2.21
N LEU A 55 -4.34 -0.38 -1.75
CA LEU A 55 -3.83 0.72 -2.56
C LEU A 55 -2.41 1.04 -2.11
N SER A 56 -1.45 1.05 -3.03
CA SER A 56 -0.08 1.48 -2.74
C SER A 56 0.26 2.71 -3.56
N ILE A 57 0.72 3.75 -2.87
CA ILE A 57 1.14 5.02 -3.46
C ILE A 57 2.58 5.32 -3.06
N LYS A 58 3.24 6.13 -3.89
CA LYS A 58 4.51 6.78 -3.60
C LYS A 58 4.25 8.26 -3.30
N THR A 59 4.91 8.82 -2.28
CA THR A 59 4.90 10.25 -1.94
C THR A 59 6.26 10.66 -1.40
N THR A 60 6.61 11.94 -1.50
CA THR A 60 7.79 12.58 -0.90
C THR A 60 7.62 12.87 0.58
N LEU A 61 6.40 12.74 1.14
CA LEU A 61 6.19 12.81 2.58
C LEU A 61 7.05 11.77 3.31
N THR A 62 7.54 12.13 4.49
CA THR A 62 8.23 11.19 5.37
C THR A 62 7.28 10.09 5.84
N GLY A 63 7.83 8.99 6.36
CA GLY A 63 7.04 7.93 6.98
C GLY A 63 6.12 8.46 8.08
N ASP A 64 6.64 9.35 8.93
CA ASP A 64 5.89 9.95 10.04
C ASP A 64 4.83 10.94 9.57
N ASP A 65 5.14 11.78 8.59
CA ASP A 65 4.17 12.75 8.06
C ASP A 65 3.05 12.06 7.30
N SER A 66 3.37 10.98 6.59
CA SER A 66 2.37 10.10 5.97
C SER A 66 1.44 9.48 7.02
N GLN A 67 1.98 8.96 8.13
CA GLN A 67 1.16 8.42 9.23
C GLN A 67 0.29 9.51 9.88
N LYS A 68 0.84 10.70 10.14
CA LYS A 68 0.09 11.84 10.71
C LYS A 68 -1.03 12.31 9.79
N PHE A 69 -0.76 12.39 8.48
CA PHE A 69 -1.75 12.78 7.48
C PHE A 69 -2.99 11.88 7.54
N TYR A 70 -2.81 10.56 7.44
CA TYR A 70 -3.94 9.62 7.50
C TYR A 70 -4.57 9.56 8.88
N ARG A 71 -3.80 9.67 9.97
CA ARG A 71 -4.32 9.72 11.33
C ARG A 71 -5.31 10.87 11.50
N ASN A 72 -4.95 12.09 11.08
CA ASN A 72 -5.81 13.26 11.24
C ASN A 72 -7.13 13.11 10.47
N ILE A 73 -7.06 12.55 9.25
CA ILE A 73 -8.24 12.31 8.41
C ILE A 73 -9.13 11.21 9.01
N LEU A 74 -8.54 10.10 9.44
CA LEU A 74 -9.31 8.95 9.93
C LEU A 74 -9.96 9.27 11.28
N LEU A 75 -9.23 9.89 12.21
CA LEU A 75 -9.77 10.29 13.51
C LEU A 75 -10.89 11.34 13.36
N SER A 76 -10.73 12.34 12.47
CA SER A 76 -11.80 13.32 12.22
C SER A 76 -13.05 12.70 11.58
N LYS A 77 -12.91 11.59 10.85
CA LYS A 77 -14.02 10.80 10.30
C LYS A 77 -14.60 9.77 11.30
N GLY A 78 -14.17 9.78 12.56
CA GLY A 78 -14.68 8.92 13.64
C GLY A 78 -14.13 7.49 13.63
N TRP A 79 -13.04 7.23 12.93
CA TRP A 79 -12.30 5.97 13.06
C TRP A 79 -11.55 5.93 14.38
N LYS A 80 -11.39 4.73 14.95
CA LYS A 80 -10.60 4.51 16.17
C LYS A 80 -9.35 3.72 15.84
N ILE A 81 -8.26 4.02 16.52
CA ILE A 81 -7.02 3.22 16.42
C ILE A 81 -7.28 1.88 17.12
N GLU A 82 -7.09 0.78 16.38
CA GLU A 82 -7.16 -0.57 16.91
C GLU A 82 -5.77 -1.05 17.35
N SER A 83 -4.74 -0.75 16.56
CA SER A 83 -3.35 -1.12 16.88
C SER A 83 -2.35 -0.23 16.16
N GLU A 84 -1.19 -0.04 16.77
CA GLU A 84 -0.04 0.68 16.21
C GLU A 84 1.23 -0.14 16.41
N GLY A 85 2.15 -0.08 15.45
CA GLY A 85 3.43 -0.77 15.55
C GLY A 85 4.46 -0.21 14.59
N ASN A 86 5.71 -0.22 15.05
CA ASN A 86 6.86 0.19 14.27
C ASN A 86 7.87 -0.97 14.22
N ILE A 87 8.41 -1.25 13.03
CA ILE A 87 9.44 -2.26 12.81
C ILE A 87 10.56 -1.60 12.02
N GLY A 88 11.61 -1.15 12.71
CA GLY A 88 12.69 -0.36 12.08
C GLY A 88 12.15 0.93 11.49
N ILE A 89 12.29 1.10 10.18
CA ILE A 89 11.80 2.28 9.44
C ILE A 89 10.32 2.16 9.01
N PHE A 90 9.71 0.99 9.19
CA PHE A 90 8.32 0.75 8.80
C PHE A 90 7.40 1.11 9.95
N ALA A 91 6.32 1.85 9.66
CA ALA A 91 5.25 2.11 10.62
C ALA A 91 3.93 1.57 10.10
N ASN A 92 3.11 1.01 10.98
CA ASN A 92 1.78 0.50 10.66
C ASN A 92 0.78 0.95 11.72
N THR A 93 -0.30 1.60 11.26
CA THR A 93 -1.44 1.93 12.09
C THR A 93 -2.70 1.29 11.52
N LYS A 94 -3.40 0.51 12.35
CA LYS A 94 -4.69 -0.09 12.02
C LYS A 94 -5.81 0.66 12.73
N TYR A 95 -6.84 0.97 11.98
CA TYR A 95 -8.03 1.69 12.39
C TYR A 95 -9.27 0.80 12.21
N LYS A 96 -10.27 1.01 13.05
CA LYS A 96 -11.56 0.31 13.01
C LYS A 96 -12.73 1.27 13.14
N LYS A 97 -13.81 0.99 12.40
CA LYS A 97 -15.10 1.68 12.50
C LYS A 97 -16.22 0.69 12.17
N GLY A 98 -16.98 0.27 13.19
CA GLY A 98 -17.92 -0.84 13.02
C GLY A 98 -17.18 -2.12 12.67
N ASP A 99 -17.60 -2.77 11.58
CA ASP A 99 -16.95 -3.97 11.02
C ASP A 99 -15.84 -3.65 10.01
N ASP A 100 -15.69 -2.38 9.63
CA ASP A 100 -14.65 -1.95 8.70
C ASP A 100 -13.31 -1.73 9.41
N THR A 101 -12.24 -2.07 8.71
CA THR A 101 -10.86 -1.81 9.14
C THR A 101 -10.04 -1.17 8.02
N ILE A 102 -9.15 -0.26 8.41
CA ILE A 102 -8.17 0.38 7.52
C ILE A 102 -6.79 0.21 8.14
N ALA A 103 -5.84 -0.34 7.40
CA ALA A 103 -4.44 -0.39 7.80
C ALA A 103 -3.60 0.54 6.92
N ILE A 104 -2.83 1.42 7.55
CA ILE A 104 -1.91 2.35 6.90
C ILE A 104 -0.49 1.91 7.24
N THR A 105 0.20 1.36 6.25
CA THR A 105 1.61 0.97 6.37
C THR A 105 2.48 1.95 5.59
N THR A 106 3.49 2.53 6.23
CA THR A 106 4.47 3.41 5.60
C THR A 106 5.83 2.72 5.57
N SER A 107 6.49 2.82 4.41
CA SER A 107 7.80 2.24 4.15
C SER A 107 8.68 3.30 3.47
N PRO A 108 9.50 4.02 4.25
CA PRO A 108 10.55 4.88 3.71
C PRO A 108 11.52 4.04 2.88
N GLN A 109 11.87 4.50 1.67
CA GLN A 109 12.84 3.81 0.84
C GLN A 109 14.24 4.34 1.12
N ALA A 110 15.12 3.52 1.70
CA ALA A 110 16.43 3.95 2.18
C ALA A 110 17.32 4.66 1.14
N ASN A 111 17.13 4.34 -0.15
CA ASN A 111 17.92 4.90 -1.26
C ASN A 111 17.12 5.88 -2.13
N SER A 112 15.97 6.37 -1.64
CA SER A 112 15.13 7.26 -2.43
C SER A 112 14.38 8.22 -1.52
N GLU A 113 14.25 9.48 -1.94
CA GLU A 113 13.55 10.53 -1.20
C GLU A 113 12.01 10.37 -1.28
N TYR A 114 11.52 9.14 -1.16
CA TYR A 114 10.10 8.85 -1.18
C TYR A 114 9.73 7.73 -0.20
N THR A 115 8.50 7.80 0.28
CA THR A 115 7.84 6.81 1.11
C THR A 115 6.80 6.08 0.27
N ILE A 116 6.76 4.76 0.39
CA ILE A 116 5.64 3.97 -0.09
C ILE A 116 4.61 3.88 1.03
N VAL A 117 3.38 4.29 0.73
CA VAL A 117 2.25 4.13 1.64
C VAL A 117 1.32 3.07 1.08
N THR A 118 1.05 2.05 1.87
CA THR A 118 0.08 1.00 1.55
C THR A 118 -1.14 1.16 2.46
N ILE A 119 -2.29 1.34 1.83
CA ILE A 119 -3.59 1.50 2.45
C ILE A 119 -4.37 0.23 2.17
N THR A 120 -4.67 -0.53 3.21
CA THR A 120 -5.49 -1.74 3.10
C THR A 120 -6.81 -1.51 3.79
N LEU A 121 -7.89 -1.49 3.01
CA LEU A 121 -9.25 -1.44 3.49
C LEU A 121 -9.81 -2.86 3.50
N ARG A 122 -10.45 -3.23 4.60
CA ARG A 122 -11.24 -4.46 4.69
C ARG A 122 -12.58 -4.13 5.29
N GLY A 123 -13.63 -4.56 4.64
CA GLY A 123 -15.02 -4.42 5.08
C GLY A 123 -15.74 -5.73 4.87
N ASN A 124 -16.82 -5.93 5.61
CA ASN A 124 -17.65 -7.13 5.55
C ASN A 124 -18.90 -6.88 4.69
#